data_AF-A0A1F8N3I6-F1
#
_entry.id   AF-A0A1F8N3I6-F1
#
_cell.length_a   1.000
_cell.length_b   1.000
_cell.length_c   1.000
_cell.angle_alpha   90.00
_cell.angle_beta   90.00
_cell.angle_gamma   90.00
#
_symmetry.space_group_name_H-M   'P 1'
#
loop_
_entity.id
_entity.type
_entity.pdbx_description
1 polymer ?
#
loop_
_entity_poly.entity_id
_entity_poly.type
_entity_poly.pdbx_seq_one_letter_code
_entity_poly.pdbx_strand_id
1 'polypeptide(L)'
;MRAKLSEEKRRMSKTFRSYDPEQILLMPASLQDWLPKGHLAYFISDVVDHLDLSALMSWYEEEKGYPPYHPAMMVKVLLYACCIGVPSSRKIEKRLEADIGFRVLQPTTPIRIPELQNHTSLELVQAGAPTFRLSGTSRS
;
A
#
# COMPACT_ATOMS: atom_id res chain seq x y z
N MET A 1 -60.06 -5.47 25.32
CA MET A 1 -59.02 -6.47 24.96
C MET A 1 -58.55 -6.45 23.49
N ARG A 2 -59.20 -5.75 22.55
CA ARG A 2 -58.79 -5.71 21.12
C ARG A 2 -57.67 -4.70 20.77
N ALA A 3 -57.48 -3.64 21.58
CA ALA A 3 -56.48 -2.61 21.29
C ALA A 3 -55.03 -3.08 21.54
N LYS A 4 -54.79 -3.88 22.59
CA LYS A 4 -53.45 -4.43 22.91
C LYS A 4 -52.91 -5.42 21.87
N LEU A 5 -53.79 -6.05 21.08
CA LEU A 5 -53.39 -6.97 20.02
C LEU A 5 -52.88 -6.23 18.76
N SER A 6 -53.17 -4.93 18.63
CA SER A 6 -52.76 -4.11 17.48
C SER A 6 -51.39 -3.44 17.65
N GLU A 7 -50.96 -3.22 18.89
CA GLU A 7 -49.60 -2.73 19.20
C GLU A 7 -48.54 -3.84 19.10
N GLU A 8 -48.90 -5.07 19.46
CA GLU A 8 -48.00 -6.24 19.39
C GLU A 8 -47.63 -6.59 17.93
N LYS A 9 -48.58 -6.47 17.00
CA LYS A 9 -48.37 -6.71 15.57
C LYS A 9 -47.50 -5.65 14.89
N ARG A 10 -47.23 -4.56 15.60
CA ARG A 10 -46.40 -3.43 15.16
C ARG A 10 -45.01 -3.44 15.82
N ARG A 11 -44.66 -4.49 16.56
CA ARG A 11 -43.26 -4.92 16.68
C ARG A 11 -42.85 -5.47 15.32
N MET A 12 -42.54 -4.55 14.40
CA MET A 12 -41.83 -4.82 13.17
C MET A 12 -40.64 -5.73 13.52
N SER A 13 -40.76 -7.01 13.17
CA SER A 13 -39.62 -7.92 13.17
C SER A 13 -38.57 -7.23 12.31
N LYS A 14 -37.41 -6.92 12.91
CA LYS A 14 -36.31 -6.31 12.16
C LYS A 14 -35.92 -7.32 11.09
N THR A 15 -36.32 -7.07 9.85
CA THR A 15 -35.90 -7.89 8.72
C THR A 15 -34.43 -7.58 8.47
N PHE A 16 -33.56 -8.53 8.80
CA PHE A 16 -32.14 -8.43 8.48
C PHE A 16 -31.93 -8.65 6.99
N ARG A 17 -30.85 -8.08 6.44
CA ARG A 17 -30.42 -8.38 5.08
C ARG A 17 -29.95 -9.84 5.01
N SER A 18 -30.08 -10.46 3.84
CA SER A 18 -29.48 -11.77 3.59
C SER A 18 -27.97 -11.69 3.84
N TYR A 19 -27.45 -12.61 4.63
CA TYR A 19 -26.03 -12.71 4.95
C TYR A 19 -25.48 -13.93 4.21
N ASP A 20 -24.72 -13.67 3.15
CA ASP A 20 -24.05 -14.70 2.37
C ASP A 20 -22.57 -14.30 2.17
N PRO A 21 -21.64 -14.80 2.99
CA PRO A 21 -20.21 -14.51 2.86
C PRO A 21 -19.57 -15.22 1.65
N GLU A 22 -20.23 -16.22 1.08
CA GLU A 22 -19.75 -16.97 -0.10
C GLU A 22 -20.34 -16.41 -1.40
N GLN A 23 -21.02 -15.26 -1.33
CA GLN A 23 -21.65 -14.61 -2.47
C GLN A 23 -20.60 -14.30 -3.55
N ILE A 24 -20.73 -14.99 -4.69
CA ILE A 24 -19.90 -14.77 -5.87
C ILE A 24 -20.44 -13.54 -6.62
N LEU A 25 -19.55 -12.58 -6.89
CA LEU A 25 -19.87 -11.45 -7.76
C LEU A 25 -19.80 -11.89 -9.23
N LEU A 26 -20.83 -11.56 -10.02
CA LEU A 26 -20.91 -11.90 -11.45
C LEU A 26 -19.73 -11.31 -12.25
N MET A 27 -19.24 -10.15 -11.84
CA MET A 27 -18.01 -9.53 -12.35
C MET A 27 -17.14 -9.06 -11.18
N PRO A 28 -15.80 -9.14 -11.28
CA PRO A 28 -14.93 -8.64 -10.23
C PRO A 28 -15.11 -7.12 -10.11
N ALA A 29 -15.54 -6.68 -8.93
CA ALA A 29 -15.59 -5.26 -8.61
C ALA A 29 -14.17 -4.66 -8.66
N SER A 30 -14.06 -3.40 -9.10
CA SER A 30 -12.77 -2.71 -9.09
C SER A 30 -12.30 -2.58 -7.64
N LEU A 31 -10.99 -2.70 -7.40
CA LEU A 31 -10.42 -2.42 -6.07
C LEU A 31 -10.78 -1.01 -5.58
N GLN A 32 -11.01 -0.10 -6.52
CA GLN A 32 -11.41 1.27 -6.22
C GLN A 32 -12.83 1.39 -5.69
N ASP A 33 -13.71 0.43 -6.00
CA ASP A 33 -15.09 0.43 -5.50
C ASP A 33 -15.15 0.03 -4.02
N TRP A 34 -14.10 -0.64 -3.51
CA TRP A 34 -14.02 -1.16 -2.16
C TRP A 34 -13.44 -0.13 -1.18
N LEU A 35 -12.81 0.91 -1.71
CA LEU A 35 -12.10 1.91 -0.92
C LEU A 35 -12.82 3.27 -1.03
N PRO A 36 -13.06 3.98 0.09
CA PRO A 36 -13.71 5.28 0.01
C PRO A 36 -12.85 6.28 -0.77
N LYS A 37 -13.49 7.17 -1.54
CA LYS A 37 -12.79 8.14 -2.41
C LYS A 37 -11.77 9.05 -1.68
N GLY A 38 -11.98 9.30 -0.38
CA GLY A 38 -11.08 10.09 0.46
C GLY A 38 -9.98 9.28 1.16
N HIS A 39 -9.72 8.04 0.74
CA HIS A 39 -8.74 7.19 1.40
C HIS A 39 -7.30 7.67 1.16
N LEU A 40 -6.46 7.54 2.19
CA LEU A 40 -5.06 7.97 2.18
C LEU A 40 -4.25 7.40 1.01
N ALA A 41 -4.55 6.16 0.59
CA ALA A 41 -3.89 5.52 -0.56
C ALA A 41 -4.00 6.36 -1.84
N TYR A 42 -5.15 6.98 -2.11
CA TYR A 42 -5.31 7.84 -3.29
C TYR A 42 -4.49 9.10 -3.17
N PHE A 43 -4.55 9.75 -2.01
CA PHE A 43 -3.73 10.94 -1.74
C PHE A 43 -2.24 10.67 -1.93
N ILE A 44 -1.75 9.53 -1.43
CA ILE A 44 -0.34 9.14 -1.62
C ILE A 44 -0.04 8.83 -3.08
N SER A 45 -0.95 8.18 -3.81
CA SER A 45 -0.77 7.96 -5.24
C SER A 45 -0.59 9.28 -5.97
N ASP A 46 -1.51 10.22 -5.75
CA ASP A 46 -1.51 11.53 -6.42
C ASP A 46 -0.24 12.32 -6.08
N VAL A 47 0.18 12.31 -4.80
CA VAL A 47 1.43 12.95 -4.39
C VAL A 47 2.62 12.34 -5.12
N VAL A 48 2.75 11.01 -5.13
CA VAL A 48 3.88 10.33 -5.79
C VAL A 48 3.88 10.53 -7.30
N ASP A 49 2.71 10.66 -7.93
CA ASP A 49 2.59 10.96 -9.36
C ASP A 49 3.09 12.37 -9.72
N HIS A 50 3.18 13.28 -8.74
CA HIS A 50 3.78 14.61 -8.89
C HIS A 50 5.26 14.69 -8.49
N LEU A 51 5.86 13.61 -7.96
CA LEU A 51 7.28 13.58 -7.64
C LEU A 51 8.12 13.31 -8.89
N ASP A 52 9.26 14.00 -9.02
CA ASP A 52 10.26 13.66 -10.03
C ASP A 52 11.04 12.41 -9.59
N LEU A 53 10.74 11.29 -10.24
CA LEU A 53 11.38 9.99 -10.00
C LEU A 53 12.42 9.64 -11.08
N SER A 54 12.79 10.59 -11.94
CA SER A 54 13.74 10.38 -13.04
C SER A 54 15.08 9.86 -12.53
N ALA A 55 15.54 10.41 -11.41
CA ALA A 55 16.77 9.97 -10.75
C ALA A 55 16.69 8.55 -10.16
N LEU A 56 15.50 7.98 -9.93
CA LEU A 56 15.39 6.57 -9.54
C LEU A 56 15.37 5.67 -10.77
N MET A 57 14.70 6.10 -11.85
CA MET A 57 14.63 5.33 -13.10
C MET A 57 16.02 5.10 -13.71
N SER A 58 16.92 6.08 -13.65
CA SER A 58 18.28 5.94 -14.18
C SER A 58 19.15 4.93 -13.42
N TRP A 59 18.83 4.60 -12.17
CA TRP A 59 19.57 3.59 -11.39
C TRP A 59 19.23 2.16 -11.79
N TYR A 60 18.11 1.96 -12.48
CA TYR A 60 17.64 0.66 -12.96
C TYR A 60 18.08 0.37 -14.42
N GLU A 61 19.01 1.15 -14.99
CA GLU A 61 19.49 0.98 -16.37
C GLU A 61 20.25 -0.34 -16.61
N GLU A 62 20.76 -1.00 -15.55
CA GLU A 62 21.39 -2.32 -15.68
C GLU A 62 20.36 -3.46 -15.58
N GLU A 63 20.00 -4.03 -16.73
CA GLU A 63 19.19 -5.26 -16.78
C GLU A 63 19.99 -6.48 -16.30
N LYS A 64 19.86 -6.83 -15.02
CA LYS A 64 20.23 -8.15 -14.50
C LYS A 64 19.05 -8.78 -13.78
N GLY A 65 18.50 -9.84 -14.37
CA GLY A 65 17.51 -10.71 -13.71
C GLY A 65 16.06 -10.44 -14.14
N TYR A 66 15.13 -10.61 -13.20
CA TYR A 66 13.69 -10.40 -13.43
C TYR A 66 13.38 -8.92 -13.62
N PRO A 67 12.37 -8.54 -14.43
CA PRO A 67 12.02 -7.13 -14.64
C PRO A 67 11.82 -6.40 -13.29
N PRO A 68 12.48 -5.25 -13.08
CA PRO A 68 12.34 -4.50 -11.83
C PRO A 68 10.91 -3.96 -11.68
N TYR A 69 10.46 -3.81 -10.43
CA TYR A 69 9.22 -3.10 -10.15
C TYR A 69 9.33 -1.62 -10.54
N HIS A 70 8.23 -1.02 -10.98
CA HIS A 70 8.20 0.40 -11.32
C HIS A 70 8.55 1.25 -10.08
N PRO A 71 9.52 2.18 -10.14
CA PRO A 71 9.94 2.98 -8.98
C PRO A 71 8.78 3.74 -8.30
N ALA A 72 7.88 4.32 -9.09
CA ALA A 72 6.68 4.99 -8.55
C ALA A 72 5.80 4.05 -7.71
N MET A 73 5.67 2.78 -8.13
CA MET A 73 4.90 1.78 -7.39
C MET A 73 5.57 1.46 -6.05
N MET A 74 6.89 1.25 -6.07
CA MET A 74 7.67 1.00 -4.85
C MET A 74 7.55 2.17 -3.87
N VAL A 75 7.70 3.40 -4.35
CA VAL A 75 7.59 4.62 -3.53
C VAL A 75 6.18 4.76 -2.94
N LYS A 76 5.12 4.53 -3.72
CA LYS A 76 3.73 4.57 -3.24
C LYS A 76 3.52 3.61 -2.07
N VAL A 77 3.96 2.36 -2.21
CA VAL A 77 3.82 1.33 -1.16
C VAL A 77 4.61 1.69 0.09
N LEU A 78 5.87 2.10 -0.07
CA LEU A 78 6.74 2.46 1.05
C LEU A 78 6.22 3.68 1.80
N LEU A 79 5.80 4.72 1.08
CA LEU A 79 5.27 5.94 1.68
C LEU A 79 3.95 5.66 2.41
N TYR A 80 3.04 4.90 1.81
CA TYR A 80 1.81 4.48 2.48
C TYR A 80 2.09 3.67 3.74
N ALA A 81 2.98 2.69 3.67
CA ALA A 81 3.40 1.89 4.82
C ALA A 81 3.98 2.75 5.95
N CYS A 82 4.81 3.75 5.62
CA CYS A 82 5.32 4.71 6.58
C CYS A 82 4.20 5.53 7.24
N CYS A 83 3.25 6.04 6.47
CA CYS A 83 2.13 6.82 7.00
C CYS A 83 1.22 6.03 7.95
N ILE A 84 1.08 4.71 7.75
CA ILE A 84 0.27 3.84 8.62
C ILE A 84 1.09 3.16 9.74
N GLY A 85 2.38 3.49 9.88
CA GLY A 85 3.24 2.96 10.94
C GLY A 85 3.73 1.52 10.74
N VAL A 86 3.96 1.10 9.50
CA VAL A 86 4.35 -0.28 9.12
C VAL A 86 5.70 -0.27 8.41
N PRO A 87 6.82 -0.21 9.14
CA PRO A 87 8.14 -0.07 8.51
C PRO A 87 8.79 -1.40 8.10
N SER A 88 8.26 -2.55 8.53
CA SER A 88 8.89 -3.85 8.28
C SER A 88 8.48 -4.40 6.92
N SER A 89 9.45 -4.70 6.05
CA SER A 89 9.24 -5.32 4.74
C SER A 89 8.34 -6.56 4.80
N ARG A 90 8.59 -7.48 5.75
CA ARG A 90 7.76 -8.67 5.98
C ARG A 90 6.32 -8.34 6.37
N LYS A 91 6.10 -7.26 7.11
CA LYS A 91 4.75 -6.80 7.48
C LYS A 91 4.05 -6.12 6.30
N ILE A 92 4.81 -5.45 5.44
CA ILE A 92 4.31 -4.85 4.20
C ILE A 92 3.86 -5.97 3.24
N GLU A 93 4.67 -7.03 3.06
CA GLU A 93 4.31 -8.22 2.26
C GLU A 93 2.93 -8.77 2.60
N LYS A 94 2.75 -9.09 3.89
CA LYS A 94 1.50 -9.66 4.39
C LYS A 94 0.31 -8.73 4.20
N ARG A 95 0.54 -7.41 4.26
CA ARG A 95 -0.51 -6.42 4.02
C ARG A 95 -0.83 -6.24 2.55
N LEU A 96 0.14 -6.41 1.64
CA LEU A 96 -0.14 -6.38 0.19
C LEU A 96 -1.12 -7.48 -0.23
N GLU A 97 -1.17 -8.60 0.50
CA GLU A 97 -2.12 -9.68 0.24
C GLU A 97 -3.51 -9.41 0.86
N ALA A 98 -3.53 -8.88 2.09
CA ALA A 98 -4.75 -8.80 2.90
C ALA A 98 -5.47 -7.43 2.86
N ASP A 99 -4.74 -6.35 2.58
CA ASP A 99 -5.22 -4.97 2.73
C ASP A 99 -5.51 -4.33 1.38
N ILE A 100 -6.75 -3.86 1.21
CA ILE A 100 -7.23 -3.26 -0.04
C ILE A 100 -6.48 -1.97 -0.37
N GLY A 101 -6.11 -1.16 0.63
CA GLY A 101 -5.36 0.08 0.42
C GLY A 101 -4.00 -0.18 -0.20
N PHE A 102 -3.32 -1.24 0.22
CA PHE A 102 -2.08 -1.69 -0.40
C PHE A 102 -2.30 -2.26 -1.81
N ARG A 103 -3.37 -3.03 -2.02
CA ARG A 103 -3.71 -3.59 -3.34
C ARG A 103 -4.08 -2.53 -4.37
N VAL A 104 -4.69 -1.43 -3.96
CA VAL A 104 -4.96 -0.28 -4.86
C VAL A 104 -3.65 0.35 -5.38
N LEU A 105 -2.59 0.35 -4.57
CA LEU A 105 -1.26 0.83 -4.97
C LEU A 105 -0.46 -0.21 -5.77
N GLN A 106 -0.80 -1.50 -5.63
CA GLN A 106 -0.20 -2.64 -6.34
C GLN A 106 -1.24 -3.39 -7.18
N PRO A 107 -1.62 -2.88 -8.36
CA PRO A 107 -2.79 -3.41 -9.05
C PRO A 107 -2.60 -4.76 -9.74
N THR A 108 -1.37 -5.24 -10.02
CA THR A 108 -1.24 -6.37 -10.98
C THR A 108 -0.16 -7.41 -10.66
N THR A 109 0.90 -7.07 -9.93
CA THR A 109 2.01 -8.01 -9.71
C THR A 109 2.12 -8.34 -8.23
N PRO A 110 2.06 -9.62 -7.80
CA PRO A 110 2.40 -9.96 -6.42
C PRO A 110 3.87 -9.58 -6.17
N ILE A 111 4.12 -8.73 -5.17
CA ILE A 111 5.46 -8.51 -4.64
C ILE A 111 5.89 -9.84 -4.02
N ARG A 112 6.87 -10.49 -4.64
CA ARG A 112 7.64 -11.53 -3.97
C ARG A 112 8.75 -10.80 -3.22
N ILE A 113 8.85 -10.95 -1.89
CA ILE A 113 9.97 -10.40 -1.10
C ILE A 113 11.15 -11.40 -0.93
N PRO A 114 11.68 -12.05 -1.99
CA PRO A 114 13.09 -12.42 -1.99
C PRO A 114 14.00 -11.18 -2.06
N GLU A 115 13.57 -10.14 -2.79
CA GLU A 115 14.41 -8.97 -3.12
C GLU A 115 14.70 -8.00 -1.96
N LEU A 116 13.82 -7.88 -0.95
CA LEU A 116 14.12 -7.06 0.26
C LEU A 116 14.81 -7.87 1.38
N GLN A 117 15.04 -9.17 1.17
CA GLN A 117 15.77 -10.03 2.12
C GLN A 117 17.25 -10.21 1.74
N ASN A 118 17.64 -9.87 0.51
CA ASN A 118 19.04 -9.74 0.16
C ASN A 118 19.58 -8.43 0.74
N HIS A 119 20.28 -8.58 1.85
CA HIS A 119 21.16 -7.58 2.43
C HIS A 119 22.18 -7.08 1.38
N THR A 120 21.85 -6.01 0.67
CA THR A 120 22.86 -5.08 0.13
C THR A 120 22.40 -3.63 0.26
N SER A 121 21.85 -3.27 1.44
CA SER A 121 21.68 -1.87 1.85
C SER A 121 22.87 -1.34 2.68
N LEU A 122 24.07 -1.92 2.53
CA LEU A 122 25.30 -1.35 3.13
C LEU A 122 26.46 -1.10 2.14
N GLU A 123 26.45 -1.69 0.94
CA GLU A 123 27.52 -1.46 -0.06
C GLU A 123 27.22 -0.29 -1.02
N LEU A 124 25.95 0.07 -1.25
CA LEU A 124 25.61 1.24 -2.09
C LEU A 124 25.80 2.59 -1.40
N VAL A 125 26.12 2.61 -0.10
CA VAL A 125 26.68 3.78 0.59
C VAL A 125 28.20 3.86 0.43
N GLN A 126 28.87 2.77 0.04
CA GLN A 126 30.33 2.71 -0.16
C GLN A 126 30.75 2.91 -1.63
N ALA A 127 29.83 2.82 -2.58
CA ALA A 127 30.07 3.13 -4.00
C ALA A 127 29.87 4.63 -4.31
N GLY A 128 30.75 5.49 -3.81
CA GLY A 128 31.13 6.72 -4.52
C GLY A 128 30.21 7.95 -4.50
N ALA A 129 29.31 8.13 -3.52
CA ALA A 129 28.76 9.46 -3.26
C ALA A 129 29.85 10.36 -2.63
N PRO A 130 30.05 11.62 -3.09
CA PRO A 130 31.05 12.51 -2.54
C PRO A 130 30.77 12.71 -1.05
N THR A 131 31.62 12.14 -0.21
CA THR A 131 31.56 12.28 1.23
C THR A 131 31.74 13.76 1.54
N PHE A 132 30.64 14.45 1.87
CA PHE A 132 30.68 15.79 2.40
C PHE A 132 31.32 15.73 3.79
N ARG A 133 32.65 15.76 3.79
CA ARG A 133 33.48 15.88 4.98
C ARG A 133 33.29 17.30 5.49
N LEU A 134 32.43 17.49 6.49
CA LEU A 134 32.38 18.71 7.26
C LEU A 134 33.76 18.88 7.94
N SER A 135 34.59 19.71 7.33
CA SER A 135 35.83 20.22 7.90
C SER A 135 35.49 21.19 9.03
N GLY A 136 35.21 20.65 10.20
CA GLY A 136 35.25 21.39 11.46
C GLY A 136 36.69 21.48 11.95
N THR A 137 37.49 22.37 11.37
CA THR A 137 38.75 22.79 11.99
C THR A 137 38.49 23.75 13.14
N SER A 138 39.22 23.54 14.24
CA SER A 138 39.87 24.55 15.08
C SER A 138 39.27 24.87 16.46
N ARG A 139 40.13 24.61 17.48
CA ARG A 139 40.30 25.26 18.80
C ARG A 139 39.17 25.02 19.82
N SER A 140 39.47 24.69 21.09
CA SER A 140 40.58 25.10 21.96
C SER A 140 40.93 24.02 22.97
#